data_AF-A0A844GXA0-F1
#
_entry.id   AF-A0A844GXA0-F1
#
_cell.length_a   1.000
_cell.length_b   1.000
_cell.length_c   1.000
_cell.angle_alpha   90.00
_cell.angle_beta   90.00
_cell.angle_gamma   90.00
#
_symmetry.space_group_name_H-M   'P 1'
#
loop_
_entity.id
_entity.type
_entity.pdbx_description
1 polymer ?
#
loop_
_entity_poly.entity_id
_entity_poly.type
_entity_poly.pdbx_seq_one_letter_code
_entity_poly.pdbx_strand_id
1 'polypeptide(L)' 'MASQTAEEALRAALLDLLVQMPAEMLKTPEGRAGIAEAYEAAAMKSHPAVAEVVREAAERLRGVGQAYDH' A
#
# COMPACT_ATOMS: atom_id res chain seq x y z
N MET A 1 -7.25 -26.24 14.88
CA MET A 1 -7.14 -25.12 13.92
C MET A 1 -5.88 -24.36 14.31
N ALA A 2 -4.83 -24.43 13.50
CA ALA A 2 -3.60 -23.70 13.81
C ALA A 2 -3.93 -22.21 13.78
N SER A 3 -3.78 -21.54 14.92
CA SER A 3 -3.86 -20.08 14.99
C SER A 3 -2.72 -19.55 14.15
N GLN A 4 -3.03 -18.94 13.00
CA GLN A 4 -2.02 -18.18 12.27
C GLN A 4 -1.39 -17.19 13.23
N THR A 5 -0.07 -17.18 13.25
CA THR A 5 0.69 -16.19 14.00
C THR A 5 0.43 -14.80 13.42
N ALA A 6 0.57 -13.75 14.23
CA ALA A 6 0.42 -12.37 13.74
C ALA A 6 1.35 -12.06 12.56
N GLU A 7 2.52 -12.71 12.51
CA GLU A 7 3.49 -12.61 11.43
C GLU A 7 2.97 -13.23 10.11
N GLU A 8 2.31 -14.39 10.17
CA GLU A 8 1.71 -15.02 9.00
C GLU A 8 0.55 -14.18 8.44
N ALA A 9 -0.28 -13.63 9.31
CA ALA A 9 -1.37 -12.74 8.91
C ALA A 9 -0.83 -11.44 8.27
N LEU A 10 0.24 -10.87 8.83
CA LEU A 10 0.93 -9.71 8.26
C LEU A 10 1.52 -10.02 6.89
N ARG A 11 2.20 -11.16 6.76
CA ARG A 11 2.82 -11.62 5.52
C ARG A 11 1.77 -11.83 4.42
N ALA A 12 0.64 -12.45 4.75
CA ALA A 12 -0.46 -12.65 3.80
C ALA A 12 -1.05 -11.31 3.33
N ALA A 13 -1.32 -10.38 4.26
CA ALA A 13 -1.85 -9.06 3.93
C ALA A 13 -0.89 -8.25 3.04
N LEU A 14 0.42 -8.29 3.31
CA LEU A 14 1.43 -7.64 2.49
C LEU A 14 1.56 -8.28 1.10
N LEU A 15 1.49 -9.61 1.01
CA LEU A 15 1.53 -10.31 -0.28
C LEU A 15 0.31 -9.98 -1.13
N ASP A 16 -0.90 -9.97 -0.56
CA ASP A 16 -2.12 -9.57 -1.29
C ASP A 16 -2.02 -8.13 -1.79
N LEU A 17 -1.52 -7.21 -0.95
CA LEU A 17 -1.29 -5.81 -1.33
C LEU A 17 -0.32 -5.68 -2.51
N LEU A 18 0.78 -6.45 -2.50
CA LEU A 18 1.82 -6.40 -3.54
C LEU A 18 1.40 -7.07 -4.84
N VAL A 19 0.65 -8.19 -4.77
CA VAL A 19 0.24 -8.96 -5.95
C VAL A 19 -0.91 -8.29 -6.70
N GLN A 20 -1.80 -7.58 -6.00
CA GLN A 20 -2.91 -6.88 -6.63
C GLN A 20 -2.51 -5.58 -7.33
N MET A 21 -1.27 -5.11 -7.16
CA MET A 21 -0.86 -3.79 -7.65
C MET A 21 -0.30 -3.88 -9.08
N PRO A 22 -0.97 -3.30 -10.08
CA PRO A 22 -0.46 -3.33 -11.45
C PRO A 22 0.75 -2.40 -11.56
N ALA A 23 1.94 -2.96 -11.82
CA ALA A 23 3.18 -2.18 -11.93
C ALA A 23 3.11 -1.03 -12.95
N GLU A 24 2.22 -1.14 -13.95
CA GLU A 24 1.95 -0.08 -14.93
C GLU A 24 1.36 1.19 -14.30
N MET A 25 0.56 1.06 -13.24
CA MET A 25 -0.02 2.22 -12.55
C MET A 25 1.04 3.06 -11.82
N LEU A 26 2.19 2.47 -11.45
CA LEU A 26 3.27 3.24 -10.83
C LEU A 26 3.96 4.21 -11.81
N LYS A 27 3.79 4.00 -13.13
CA LYS A 27 4.48 4.78 -14.16
C LYS A 27 3.86 6.16 -14.37
N THR A 28 2.57 6.33 -14.09
CA THR A 28 1.86 7.60 -14.29
C THR A 28 1.57 8.30 -12.95
N PRO A 29 1.51 9.65 -12.91
CA PRO A 29 1.08 10.38 -11.73
C PRO A 29 -0.31 9.95 -11.23
N GLU A 30 -1.26 9.76 -12.14
CA GLU A 30 -2.65 9.39 -11.82
C GLU A 30 -2.73 7.98 -11.23
N GLY A 31 -1.95 7.05 -11.78
CA GLY A 31 -1.89 5.68 -11.26
C GLY A 31 -1.24 5.62 -9.87
N ARG A 32 -0.19 6.42 -9.63
CA ARG A 32 0.40 6.57 -8.29
C ARG A 32 -0.59 7.16 -7.28
N ALA A 33 -1.37 8.16 -7.69
CA ALA A 33 -2.41 8.76 -6.85
C ALA A 33 -3.50 7.74 -6.50
N GLY A 34 -3.99 6.96 -7.48
CA GLY A 34 -4.98 5.91 -7.23
C GLY A 34 -4.48 4.81 -6.29
N ILE A 35 -3.20 4.43 -6.38
CA ILE A 35 -2.60 3.48 -5.44
C ILE A 35 -2.49 4.09 -4.03
N ALA A 36 -2.09 5.36 -3.92
CA ALA A 36 -2.02 6.03 -2.62
C ALA A 36 -3.39 6.08 -1.91
N GLU A 37 -4.47 6.34 -2.65
CA GLU A 37 -5.84 6.27 -2.12
C GLU A 37 -6.22 4.85 -1.68
N ALA A 38 -5.88 3.83 -2.47
CA ALA A 38 -6.12 2.43 -2.12
C ALA A 38 -5.38 2.03 -0.83
N TYR A 39 -4.14 2.50 -0.65
CA TYR A 39 -3.34 2.26 0.54
C TYR A 39 -3.90 2.95 1.78
N GLU A 40 -4.43 4.17 1.66
CA GLU A 40 -5.15 4.81 2.77
C GLU A 40 -6.44 4.05 3.13
N ALA A 41 -7.20 3.60 2.12
CA ALA A 41 -8.40 2.79 2.35
C ALA A 41 -8.07 1.46 3.04
N ALA A 42 -6.94 0.85 2.71
CA ALA A 42 -6.43 -0.35 3.39
C ALA A 42 -6.01 -0.05 4.83
N ALA A 43 -5.33 1.06 5.08
CA ALA A 43 -4.90 1.47 6.42
C ALA A 43 -6.07 1.67 7.39
N MET A 44 -7.23 2.15 6.93
CA MET A 44 -8.43 2.33 7.77
C MET A 44 -9.01 1.01 8.30
N LYS A 45 -8.77 -0.11 7.61
CA LYS A 45 -9.35 -1.42 7.91
C LYS A 45 -8.34 -2.41 8.51
N SER A 46 -7.08 -1.98 8.63
CA SER A 46 -5.97 -2.84 9.02
C SER A 46 -5.60 -2.68 10.49
N HIS A 47 -4.87 -3.66 11.02
CA HIS A 47 -4.22 -3.55 12.33
C HIS A 47 -3.30 -2.31 12.39
N PRO A 48 -3.16 -1.60 13.53
CA PRO A 48 -2.40 -0.35 13.62
C PRO A 48 -0.97 -0.41 13.05
N ALA A 49 -0.22 -1.47 13.35
CA ALA A 49 1.14 -1.66 12.82
C ALA A 49 1.16 -1.79 11.28
N VAL A 50 0.12 -2.36 10.67
CA VAL A 50 -0.01 -2.44 9.22
C VAL A 50 -0.40 -1.08 8.67
N ALA A 51 -1.38 -0.43 9.30
CA ALA A 51 -1.87 0.89 8.91
C ALA A 51 -0.75 1.94 8.81
N GLU A 52 0.23 1.91 9.71
CA GLU A 52 1.41 2.76 9.68
C GLU A 52 2.25 2.54 8.41
N VAL A 53 2.56 1.28 8.08
CA VAL A 53 3.35 0.91 6.90
C VAL A 53 2.64 1.31 5.60
N VAL A 54 1.33 1.07 5.48
CA VAL A 54 0.59 1.45 4.24
C VAL A 54 0.43 2.95 4.10
N ARG A 55 0.29 3.72 5.20
CA ARG A 55 0.28 5.19 5.15
C ARG A 55 1.60 5.76 4.68
N GLU A 56 2.71 5.27 5.22
CA GLU A 56 4.04 5.69 4.78
C GLU A 56 4.23 5.40 3.28
N ALA A 57 3.77 4.23 2.81
CA ALA A 57 3.80 3.89 1.40
C ALA A 57 2.94 4.84 0.53
N ALA A 58 1.74 5.21 1.00
CA ALA A 58 0.87 6.16 0.33
C ALA A 58 1.50 7.57 0.22
N GLU A 59 2.14 8.05 1.30
CA GLU A 59 2.85 9.32 1.32
C GLU A 59 4.01 9.34 0.32
N ARG A 60 4.81 8.27 0.26
CA ARG A 60 5.90 8.14 -0.72
C ARG A 60 5.38 8.19 -2.15
N LEU A 61 4.27 7.51 -2.45
CA LEU A 61 3.67 7.54 -3.80
C LEU A 61 3.22 8.95 -4.21
N ARG A 62 2.66 9.73 -3.27
CA ARG A 62 2.30 11.14 -3.49
C ARG A 62 3.53 12.02 -3.72
N GLY A 63 4.61 11.82 -2.96
CA GLY A 63 5.88 12.53 -3.13
C GLY A 63 6.57 12.22 -4.47
N VAL A 64 6.50 10.98 -4.94
CA VAL A 64 7.00 10.58 -6.26
C VAL A 64 6.17 11.20 -7.39
N GLY A 65 4.86 11.45 -7.17
CA GLY A 65 4.01 12.21 -8.10
C GLY A 65 4.57 13.60 -8.44
N GLN A 66 5.07 14.33 -7.44
CA GLN A 66 5.58 15.70 -7.60
C GLN A 66 6.98 15.79 -8.23
N ALA A 67 7.78 14.72 -8.14
CA ALA A 67 9.16 14.73 -8.65
C ALA A 67 9.28 14.66 -10.19
N TYR A 68 8.18 14.37 -10.90
CA TYR A 68 8.14 14.25 -12.37
C TYR A 68 7.37 15.38 -13.06
N ASP A 69 6.93 16.41 -12.33
CA ASP A 69 6.20 17.58 -12.85
C ASP A 69 7.12 18.78 -13.20
N HIS A 70 8.44 18.54 -13.34
CA HIS A 70 9.44 19.55 -13.68
C HIS A 70 10.15 19.26 -15.01
#